data_AF-A0A821EGW9-F1
#
_entry.id   AF-A0A821EGW9-F1
#
_cell.length_a   1.000
_cell.length_b   1.000
_cell.length_c   1.000
_cell.angle_alpha   90.00
_cell.angle_beta   90.00
_cell.angle_gamma   90.00
#
_symmetry.space_group_name_H-M   'P 1'
#
loop_
_entity.id
_entity.type
_entity.pdbx_description
1 polymer ?
#
loop_
_entity_poly.entity_id
_entity_poly.type
_entity_poly.pdbx_seq_one_letter_code
_entity_poly.pdbx_strand_id
1 'polypeptide(L)'
;RLDDLLGQRQQRLFYFNGKATTRIKLGSASRAQHKKIIVKEVPRDWKKNAAQIYNRNRHQDLQTVERLNAKWKDKVLIGNGSTWEFLLLLKKVIDPTDNSLLQTNQWSHVLQVYTAMKVDNITSPKALSLALIHDFGKLLVLFGEDDANVMCSTIVLKQGELGRGLDSAITTWNHDEFGFQKLRRYLPPDMAWAIRYHSLSPLLKGELHQFLTPEELTWFPLLRLLWKYDHMSKRSMYTPLVDLQEVRTILSTFLPEKICF
;
A
#
# COMPACT_ATOMS: atom_id res chain seq x y z
N ARG A 1 9.20 17.48 16.88
CA ARG A 1 9.41 17.87 15.46
C ARG A 1 9.72 16.59 14.70
N LEU A 2 9.52 16.50 13.38
CA LEU A 2 9.76 15.28 12.57
C LEU A 2 11.19 14.71 12.78
N ASP A 3 12.12 15.58 13.20
CA ASP A 3 13.52 15.28 13.49
C ASP A 3 13.73 14.33 14.69
N ASP A 4 12.78 14.26 15.63
CA ASP A 4 12.93 13.46 16.87
C ASP A 4 12.68 11.96 16.65
N LEU A 5 12.08 11.57 15.51
CA LEU A 5 11.85 10.17 15.13
C LEU A 5 13.07 9.52 14.44
N LEU A 6 14.14 10.29 14.17
CA LEU A 6 15.32 9.86 13.39
C LEU A 6 16.33 9.02 14.19
N GLY A 7 16.18 8.89 15.51
CA GLY A 7 17.25 8.44 16.40
C GLY A 7 17.51 6.93 16.50
N GLN A 8 16.64 6.05 16.03
CA GLN A 8 16.75 4.62 16.36
C GLN A 8 16.35 3.68 15.22
N ARG A 9 17.13 3.61 14.13
CA ARG A 9 17.35 2.38 13.30
C ARG A 9 18.23 2.57 12.05
N GLN A 10 19.23 3.45 12.07
CA GLN A 10 20.28 3.41 11.04
C GLN A 10 21.46 2.58 11.54
N GLN A 11 21.45 1.28 11.27
CA GLN A 11 22.67 0.49 11.02
C GLN A 11 22.29 -0.93 10.59
N ARG A 12 22.27 -1.15 9.27
CA ARG A 12 22.70 -2.37 8.54
C ARG A 12 22.33 -2.24 7.05
N LEU A 13 23.09 -1.41 6.34
CA LEU A 13 23.15 -1.46 4.87
C LEU A 13 24.26 -2.44 4.49
N PHE A 14 23.90 -3.64 4.05
CA PHE A 14 24.83 -4.56 3.41
C PHE A 14 24.99 -4.18 1.94
N TYR A 15 26.19 -3.76 1.55
CA TYR A 15 26.58 -3.59 0.15
C TYR A 15 26.79 -4.97 -0.48
N PHE A 16 26.02 -5.32 -1.51
CA PHE A 16 26.28 -6.48 -2.36
C PHE A 16 26.91 -6.03 -3.69
N ASN A 17 28.19 -6.37 -3.88
CA ASN A 17 28.89 -6.24 -5.16
C ASN A 17 28.59 -7.47 -6.04
N GLY A 18 27.66 -7.33 -6.99
CA GLY A 18 27.39 -8.32 -8.03
C GLY A 18 27.72 -7.76 -9.42
N LYS A 19 28.72 -8.34 -10.09
CA LYS A 19 29.10 -7.98 -11.47
C LYS A 19 27.96 -8.28 -12.45
N ALA A 20 27.42 -7.26 -13.11
CA ALA A 20 26.48 -7.42 -14.22
C ALA A 20 27.26 -7.68 -15.52
N THR A 21 26.99 -8.79 -16.21
CA THR A 21 27.51 -9.05 -17.56
C THR A 21 26.43 -8.75 -18.59
N THR A 22 26.72 -7.85 -19.53
CA THR A 22 25.82 -7.44 -20.61
C THR A 22 26.29 -8.07 -21.92
N ARG A 23 25.44 -8.85 -22.60
CA ARG A 23 25.62 -9.22 -24.02
C ARG A 23 24.60 -8.45 -24.85
N ILE A 24 25.09 -7.62 -25.78
CA ILE A 24 24.28 -6.78 -26.67
C ILE A 24 24.17 -7.50 -28.02
N LYS A 25 22.95 -7.74 -28.50
CA LYS A 25 22.66 -7.99 -29.93
C LYS A 25 21.85 -6.80 -30.43
N LEU A 26 22.38 -6.11 -31.44
CA LEU A 26 21.72 -4.99 -32.13
C LEU A 26 20.79 -5.57 -33.21
N GLY A 27 19.52 -5.17 -33.15
CA GLY A 27 18.47 -5.45 -34.11
C GLY A 27 17.51 -4.27 -34.16
N SER A 28 16.98 -4.00 -35.36
CA SER A 28 16.35 -2.78 -35.88
C SER A 28 15.21 -2.16 -35.05
N ALA A 29 15.07 -0.84 -35.21
CA ALA A 29 14.17 0.05 -34.47
C ALA A 29 12.68 -0.11 -34.85
N SER A 30 11.82 -0.39 -33.86
CA SER A 30 10.47 0.21 -33.71
C SER A 30 9.90 -0.13 -32.33
N ARG A 31 9.14 0.82 -31.74
CA ARG A 31 8.57 0.84 -30.38
C ARG A 31 9.61 0.90 -29.25
N ALA A 32 9.66 2.04 -28.56
CA ALA A 32 10.29 2.16 -27.24
C ALA A 32 9.51 1.32 -26.21
N GLN A 33 9.68 0.00 -26.28
CA GLN A 33 9.37 -0.89 -25.17
C GLN A 33 10.26 -0.44 -24.01
N HIS A 34 9.65 0.17 -23.00
CA HIS A 34 10.28 0.37 -21.71
C HIS A 34 10.63 -1.00 -21.16
N LYS A 35 11.85 -1.49 -21.44
CA LYS A 35 12.34 -2.77 -20.95
C LYS A 35 12.26 -2.71 -19.43
N LYS A 36 11.32 -3.47 -18.86
CA LYS A 36 11.16 -3.62 -17.42
C LYS A 36 12.49 -4.20 -16.93
N ILE A 37 13.28 -3.41 -16.18
CA ILE A 37 14.38 -3.95 -15.38
C ILE A 37 13.67 -4.74 -14.28
N ILE A 38 13.40 -6.00 -14.57
CA ILE A 38 12.91 -6.97 -13.62
C ILE A 38 14.17 -7.50 -12.94
N VAL A 39 14.28 -7.31 -11.62
CA VAL A 39 15.24 -8.09 -10.85
C VAL A 39 14.90 -9.56 -11.11
N LYS A 40 15.78 -10.23 -11.87
CA LYS A 40 15.50 -11.58 -12.39
C LYS A 40 15.32 -12.60 -11.26
N GLU A 41 15.90 -12.35 -10.09
CA GLU A 41 15.77 -13.21 -8.93
C GLU A 41 15.72 -12.40 -7.63
N VAL A 42 14.67 -12.61 -6.84
CA VAL A 42 14.55 -12.07 -5.48
C VAL A 42 15.56 -12.78 -4.56
N PRO A 43 16.41 -12.05 -3.80
CA PRO A 43 17.41 -12.65 -2.92
C PRO A 43 16.82 -13.67 -1.93
N ARG A 44 17.56 -14.76 -1.64
CA ARG A 44 17.09 -15.81 -0.72
C ARG A 44 16.80 -15.28 0.68
N ASP A 45 17.67 -14.44 1.21
CA ASP A 45 17.49 -13.84 2.54
C ASP A 45 16.27 -12.93 2.60
N TRP A 46 15.98 -12.20 1.51
CA TRP A 46 14.74 -11.42 1.38
C TRP A 46 13.51 -12.33 1.46
N LYS A 47 13.48 -13.40 0.66
CA LYS A 47 12.36 -14.36 0.69
C LYS A 47 12.18 -14.98 2.07
N LYS A 48 13.28 -15.33 2.74
CA LYS A 48 13.25 -15.89 4.10
C LYS A 48 12.67 -14.90 5.10
N ASN A 49 13.11 -13.64 5.06
CA ASN A 49 12.59 -12.59 5.92
C ASN A 49 11.11 -12.31 5.65
N ALA A 50 10.71 -12.14 4.38
CA ALA A 50 9.32 -11.96 3.98
C ALA A 50 8.44 -13.12 4.48
N ALA A 51 8.90 -14.37 4.33
CA ALA A 51 8.17 -15.55 4.81
C ALA A 51 8.00 -15.55 6.33
N GLN A 52 9.00 -15.12 7.10
CA GLN A 52 8.89 -14.98 8.56
C GLN A 52 7.87 -13.91 8.97
N ILE A 53 7.82 -12.79 8.25
CA ILE A 53 6.83 -11.72 8.49
C ILE A 53 5.42 -12.23 8.16
N TYR A 54 5.23 -12.82 6.98
CA TYR A 54 3.95 -13.45 6.59
C TYR A 54 3.51 -14.52 7.57
N ASN A 55 4.44 -15.34 8.08
CA ASN A 55 4.10 -16.35 9.07
C ASN A 55 3.51 -15.70 10.32
N ARG A 56 4.14 -14.66 10.87
CA ARG A 56 3.64 -13.96 12.06
C ARG A 56 2.30 -13.25 11.80
N ASN A 57 2.13 -12.64 10.64
CA ASN A 57 0.85 -12.02 10.24
C ASN A 57 -0.29 -13.06 10.17
N ARG A 58 -0.02 -14.24 9.60
CA ARG A 58 -0.98 -15.35 9.50
C ARG A 58 -1.35 -15.99 10.84
N HIS A 59 -0.54 -15.77 11.88
CA HIS A 59 -0.81 -16.25 13.23
C HIS A 59 -1.61 -15.24 14.07
N GLN A 60 -2.00 -14.09 13.50
CA GLN A 60 -2.96 -13.23 14.18
C GLN A 60 -4.29 -13.95 14.39
N ASP A 61 -4.88 -13.76 15.57
CA ASP A 61 -6.19 -14.25 15.97
C ASP A 61 -7.11 -13.09 16.36
N LEU A 62 -8.33 -13.40 16.80
CA LEU A 62 -9.33 -12.39 17.18
C LEU A 62 -8.81 -11.49 18.30
N GLN A 63 -8.12 -12.06 19.30
CA GLN A 63 -7.54 -11.29 20.41
C GLN A 63 -6.45 -10.33 19.93
N THR A 64 -5.63 -10.77 18.96
CA THR A 64 -4.62 -9.93 18.34
C THR A 64 -5.23 -8.75 17.60
N VAL A 65 -6.30 -8.99 16.83
CA VAL A 65 -7.04 -7.94 16.11
C VAL A 65 -7.69 -6.96 17.08
N GLU A 66 -8.36 -7.44 18.12
CA GLU A 66 -8.96 -6.60 19.16
C GLU A 66 -7.91 -5.72 19.86
N ARG A 67 -6.79 -6.32 20.25
CA ARG A 67 -5.67 -5.62 20.88
C ARG A 67 -5.07 -4.54 19.97
N LEU A 68 -4.87 -4.85 18.69
CA LEU A 68 -4.31 -3.90 17.72
C LEU A 68 -5.29 -2.75 17.42
N ASN A 69 -6.58 -3.06 17.30
CA ASN A 69 -7.62 -2.05 17.20
C ASN A 69 -7.65 -1.13 18.42
N ALA A 70 -7.67 -1.69 19.63
CA ALA A 70 -7.65 -0.91 20.86
C ALA A 70 -6.38 -0.05 20.99
N LYS A 71 -5.23 -0.56 20.53
CA LYS A 71 -3.95 0.14 20.55
C LYS A 71 -3.94 1.37 19.62
N TRP A 72 -4.52 1.28 18.42
CA TRP A 72 -4.27 2.25 17.35
C TRP A 72 -5.46 3.11 16.93
N LYS A 73 -6.71 2.64 17.12
CA LYS A 73 -7.93 3.30 16.64
C LYS A 73 -8.01 4.79 17.02
N ASP A 74 -7.77 5.09 18.28
CA ASP A 74 -7.88 6.45 18.84
C ASP A 74 -6.52 7.11 19.11
N LYS A 75 -5.42 6.42 18.77
CA LYS A 75 -4.06 6.90 19.03
C LYS A 75 -3.69 8.00 18.04
N VAL A 76 -3.55 9.23 18.52
CA VAL A 76 -2.98 10.32 17.71
C VAL A 76 -1.47 10.15 17.65
N LEU A 77 -0.93 9.99 16.43
CA LEU A 77 0.50 9.92 16.14
C LEU A 77 1.05 11.29 15.76
N ILE A 78 0.30 12.02 14.93
CA ILE A 78 0.59 13.38 14.47
C ILE A 78 -0.72 14.17 14.45
N GLY A 79 -0.91 15.08 15.42
CA GLY A 79 -2.20 15.75 15.63
C GLY A 79 -2.66 16.69 14.51
N ASN A 80 -1.74 17.31 13.76
CA ASN A 80 -2.07 18.22 12.66
C ASN A 80 -1.00 18.16 11.56
N GLY A 81 -0.79 16.97 11.00
CA GLY A 81 0.28 16.74 10.02
C GLY A 81 -0.17 17.02 8.60
N SER A 82 0.75 17.51 7.76
CA SER A 82 0.45 17.78 6.36
C SER A 82 0.28 16.49 5.57
N THR A 83 -0.79 16.39 4.79
CA THR A 83 -1.04 15.23 3.92
C THR A 83 0.04 15.09 2.85
N TRP A 84 0.60 16.21 2.38
CA TRP A 84 1.77 16.22 1.50
C TRP A 84 3.00 15.64 2.19
N GLU A 85 3.25 16.01 3.45
CA GLU A 85 4.36 15.44 4.23
C GLU A 85 4.17 13.94 4.47
N PHE A 86 2.94 13.47 4.68
CA PHE A 86 2.66 12.04 4.81
C PHE A 86 2.94 11.27 3.52
N LEU A 87 2.56 11.81 2.37
CA LEU A 87 2.95 11.25 1.08
C LEU A 87 4.49 11.18 0.98
N LEU A 88 5.21 12.23 1.37
CA LEU A 88 6.68 12.24 1.36
C LEU A 88 7.32 11.30 2.39
N LEU A 89 6.69 11.05 3.54
CA LEU A 89 7.17 10.11 4.55
C LEU A 89 7.22 8.67 4.02
N LEU A 90 6.40 8.32 3.04
CA LEU A 90 6.49 7.02 2.37
C LEU A 90 7.86 6.79 1.69
N LYS A 91 8.68 7.84 1.48
CA LYS A 91 10.08 7.69 1.04
C LYS A 91 10.95 6.93 2.06
N LYS A 92 10.54 6.91 3.32
CA LYS A 92 11.22 6.22 4.43
C LYS A 92 10.69 4.81 4.67
N VAL A 93 9.64 4.40 3.96
CA VAL A 93 8.99 3.11 4.14
C VAL A 93 9.41 2.17 3.01
N ILE A 94 10.01 1.04 3.37
CA ILE A 94 10.21 -0.12 2.50
C ILE A 94 9.27 -1.22 2.97
N ASP A 95 8.62 -1.92 2.05
CA ASP A 95 7.82 -3.11 2.37
C ASP A 95 8.73 -4.35 2.25
N PRO A 96 9.19 -4.94 3.38
CA PRO A 96 10.07 -6.10 3.37
C PRO A 96 9.39 -7.40 2.88
N THR A 97 8.09 -7.35 2.57
CA THR A 97 7.30 -8.50 2.12
C THR A 97 7.03 -8.46 0.62
N ASP A 98 7.19 -7.30 -0.03
CA ASP A 98 6.92 -7.14 -1.47
C ASP A 98 8.11 -7.57 -2.33
N ASN A 99 7.98 -8.77 -2.91
CA ASN A 99 8.96 -9.38 -3.81
C ASN A 99 9.08 -8.69 -5.18
N SER A 100 8.14 -7.82 -5.54
CA SER A 100 8.14 -7.07 -6.81
C SER A 100 8.80 -5.70 -6.66
N LEU A 101 8.66 -5.08 -5.48
CA LEU A 101 9.22 -3.77 -5.16
C LEU A 101 10.63 -3.85 -4.58
N LEU A 102 10.95 -4.88 -3.79
CA LEU A 102 12.26 -5.00 -3.12
C LEU A 102 12.58 -3.73 -2.32
N GLN A 103 13.74 -3.11 -2.55
CA GLN A 103 14.17 -1.88 -1.88
C GLN A 103 13.48 -0.60 -2.41
N THR A 104 12.49 -0.72 -3.30
CA THR A 104 11.69 0.44 -3.70
C THR A 104 10.85 0.93 -2.52
N ASN A 105 10.97 2.22 -2.21
CA ASN A 105 10.18 2.84 -1.17
C ASN A 105 8.71 3.03 -1.59
N GLN A 106 7.82 3.16 -0.60
CA GLN A 106 6.39 3.22 -0.86
C GLN A 106 5.97 4.52 -1.56
N TRP A 107 6.73 5.61 -1.45
CA TRP A 107 6.46 6.83 -2.22
C TRP A 107 6.64 6.59 -3.72
N SER A 108 7.73 5.92 -4.11
CA SER A 108 7.96 5.50 -5.48
C SER A 108 6.86 4.55 -5.96
N HIS A 109 6.39 3.64 -5.11
CA HIS A 109 5.31 2.72 -5.45
C HIS A 109 3.97 3.42 -5.72
N VAL A 110 3.49 4.29 -4.83
CA VAL A 110 2.22 4.99 -5.06
C VAL A 110 2.28 5.88 -6.31
N LEU A 111 3.46 6.43 -6.64
CA LEU A 111 3.67 7.12 -7.90
C LEU A 111 3.67 6.18 -9.11
N GLN A 112 4.18 4.94 -9.00
CA GLN A 112 4.05 3.94 -10.07
C GLN A 112 2.58 3.65 -10.38
N VAL A 113 1.75 3.50 -9.35
CA VAL A 113 0.30 3.29 -9.51
C VAL A 113 -0.36 4.50 -10.17
N TYR A 114 -0.12 5.70 -9.64
CA TYR A 114 -0.64 6.96 -10.18
C TYR A 114 -0.24 7.16 -11.66
N THR A 115 1.04 7.02 -11.98
CA THR A 115 1.55 7.19 -13.35
C THR A 115 0.98 6.13 -14.29
N ALA A 116 0.88 4.87 -13.86
CA ALA A 116 0.31 3.82 -14.70
C ALA A 116 -1.17 4.08 -15.01
N MET A 117 -1.94 4.58 -14.04
CA MET A 117 -3.32 5.01 -14.29
C MET A 117 -3.40 6.16 -15.30
N LYS A 118 -2.54 7.18 -15.15
CA LYS A 118 -2.47 8.33 -16.07
C LYS A 118 -2.09 7.94 -17.50
N VAL A 119 -1.13 7.02 -17.66
CA VAL A 119 -0.71 6.50 -18.97
C VAL A 119 -1.87 5.81 -19.69
N ASP A 120 -2.74 5.13 -18.94
CA ASP A 120 -3.95 4.49 -19.46
C ASP A 120 -5.15 5.45 -19.58
N ASN A 121 -4.91 6.78 -19.50
CA ASN A 121 -5.92 7.84 -19.60
C ASN A 121 -7.01 7.79 -18.52
N ILE A 122 -6.73 7.24 -17.34
CA ILE A 122 -7.64 7.35 -16.20
C ILE A 122 -7.58 8.77 -15.67
N THR A 123 -8.70 9.47 -15.76
CA THR A 123 -8.85 10.87 -15.33
C THR A 123 -9.69 11.04 -14.07
N SER A 124 -10.25 9.95 -13.52
CA SER A 124 -11.06 9.98 -12.30
C SER A 124 -10.23 10.52 -11.11
N PRO A 125 -10.58 11.69 -10.55
CA PRO A 125 -9.84 12.25 -9.41
C PRO A 125 -9.88 11.31 -8.20
N LYS A 126 -10.98 10.56 -8.05
CA LYS A 126 -11.16 9.56 -7.00
C LYS A 126 -10.15 8.41 -7.14
N ALA A 127 -10.03 7.83 -8.32
CA ALA A 127 -9.09 6.74 -8.58
C ALA A 127 -7.62 7.19 -8.43
N LEU A 128 -7.30 8.37 -8.97
CA LEU A 128 -5.95 8.94 -8.89
C LEU A 128 -5.57 9.31 -7.45
N SER A 129 -6.50 9.86 -6.65
CA SER A 129 -6.26 10.15 -5.24
C SER A 129 -6.05 8.85 -4.45
N LEU A 130 -6.88 7.84 -4.70
CA LEU A 130 -6.77 6.54 -4.06
C LEU A 130 -5.41 5.87 -4.36
N ALA A 131 -4.91 5.97 -5.60
CA ALA A 131 -3.58 5.50 -5.97
C ALA A 131 -2.47 6.11 -5.09
N LEU A 132 -2.57 7.40 -4.74
CA LEU A 132 -1.59 8.10 -3.93
C LEU A 132 -1.66 7.74 -2.44
N ILE A 133 -2.83 7.35 -1.92
CA ILE A 133 -3.08 7.24 -0.48
C ILE A 133 -3.36 5.84 0.03
N HIS A 134 -3.58 4.84 -0.84
CA HIS A 134 -3.98 3.49 -0.41
C HIS A 134 -3.00 2.87 0.61
N ASP A 135 -1.71 3.15 0.46
CA ASP A 135 -0.64 2.64 1.33
C ASP A 135 -0.24 3.58 2.47
N PHE A 136 -1.00 4.65 2.74
CA PHE A 136 -0.73 5.55 3.89
C PHE A 136 -0.70 4.79 5.22
N GLY A 137 -1.45 3.69 5.33
CA GLY A 137 -1.41 2.86 6.53
C GLY A 137 -0.03 2.28 6.85
N LYS A 138 0.84 2.13 5.84
CA LYS A 138 2.21 1.62 6.03
C LYS A 138 3.12 2.59 6.78
N LEU A 139 2.73 3.86 6.90
CA LEU A 139 3.44 4.83 7.74
C LEU A 139 3.53 4.39 9.20
N LEU A 140 2.64 3.50 9.66
CA LEU A 140 2.64 2.97 11.02
C LEU A 140 3.98 2.32 11.41
N VAL A 141 4.73 1.76 10.45
CA VAL A 141 6.05 1.18 10.73
C VAL A 141 7.04 2.21 11.30
N LEU A 142 6.88 3.49 10.93
CA LEU A 142 7.72 4.59 11.43
C LEU A 142 7.44 4.90 12.92
N PHE A 143 6.34 4.38 13.47
CA PHE A 143 5.93 4.54 14.86
C PHE A 143 6.15 3.26 15.68
N GLY A 144 6.97 2.35 15.17
CA GLY A 144 7.47 1.18 15.91
C GLY A 144 6.50 0.02 16.00
N GLU A 145 5.47 -0.04 15.16
CA GLU A 145 4.69 -1.28 15.02
C GLU A 145 5.47 -2.34 14.23
N ASP A 146 5.20 -3.60 14.53
CA ASP A 146 5.82 -4.73 13.87
C ASP A 146 5.40 -4.85 12.40
N ASP A 147 6.34 -5.17 11.50
CA ASP A 147 6.06 -5.36 10.07
C ASP A 147 4.92 -6.36 9.81
N ALA A 148 4.75 -7.39 10.66
CA ALA A 148 3.67 -8.38 10.51
C ALA A 148 2.28 -7.84 10.88
N ASN A 149 2.21 -6.69 11.54
CA ASN A 149 0.98 -5.96 11.86
C ASN A 149 0.80 -4.73 10.97
N VAL A 150 1.69 -4.50 9.99
CA VAL A 150 1.61 -3.35 9.07
C VAL A 150 1.57 -3.82 7.63
N MET A 151 2.42 -4.76 7.25
CA MET A 151 2.56 -5.25 5.88
C MET A 151 1.65 -6.47 5.66
N CYS A 152 1.94 -7.22 4.59
CA CYS A 152 1.23 -8.44 4.20
C CYS A 152 -0.20 -8.21 3.68
N SER A 153 -0.71 -9.23 3.00
CA SER A 153 -2.08 -9.26 2.50
C SER A 153 -3.05 -9.63 3.61
N THR A 154 -4.22 -9.00 3.61
CA THR A 154 -5.32 -9.28 4.53
C THR A 154 -5.89 -10.69 4.30
N ILE A 155 -6.13 -11.43 5.39
CA ILE A 155 -6.77 -12.76 5.40
C ILE A 155 -8.02 -12.73 6.28
N VAL A 156 -9.06 -13.47 5.88
CA VAL A 156 -10.28 -13.64 6.68
C VAL A 156 -10.01 -14.63 7.83
N LEU A 157 -10.19 -14.17 9.07
CA LEU A 157 -10.11 -14.98 10.29
C LEU A 157 -11.49 -15.53 10.68
N LYS A 158 -12.54 -14.74 10.47
CA LYS A 158 -13.94 -15.13 10.68
C LYS A 158 -14.77 -14.63 9.50
N GLN A 159 -15.52 -15.55 8.87
CA GLN A 159 -16.44 -15.19 7.79
C GLN A 159 -17.52 -14.23 8.29
N GLY A 160 -17.94 -13.33 7.39
CA GLY A 160 -19.03 -12.41 7.64
C GLY A 160 -20.40 -13.07 7.49
N GLU A 161 -21.43 -12.26 7.69
CA GLU A 161 -22.83 -12.63 7.49
C GLU A 161 -23.27 -12.26 6.06
N LEU A 162 -24.07 -13.13 5.43
CA LEU A 162 -24.51 -12.94 4.03
C LEU A 162 -25.27 -11.62 3.86
N GLY A 163 -24.86 -10.81 2.87
CA GLY A 163 -25.47 -9.51 2.56
C GLY A 163 -25.36 -8.43 3.65
N ARG A 164 -24.57 -8.63 4.71
CA ARG A 164 -24.41 -7.69 5.84
C ARG A 164 -23.20 -6.77 5.71
N GLY A 165 -22.39 -7.00 4.67
CA GLY A 165 -21.18 -6.29 4.34
C GLY A 165 -19.93 -6.83 5.03
N LEU A 166 -18.76 -6.39 4.57
CA LEU A 166 -17.48 -6.91 5.05
C LEU A 166 -17.17 -6.54 6.49
N ASP A 167 -17.84 -5.53 7.03
CA ASP A 167 -17.73 -5.14 8.44
C ASP A 167 -18.25 -6.23 9.39
N SER A 168 -19.01 -7.21 8.89
CA SER A 168 -19.42 -8.41 9.65
C SER A 168 -18.34 -9.50 9.71
N ALA A 169 -17.32 -9.43 8.85
CA ALA A 169 -16.18 -10.34 8.86
C ALA A 169 -15.09 -9.84 9.81
N ILE A 170 -14.24 -10.75 10.27
CA ILE A 170 -13.00 -10.39 10.98
C ILE A 170 -11.84 -10.81 10.09
N THR A 171 -10.95 -9.88 9.80
CA THR A 171 -9.72 -10.12 9.07
C THR A 171 -8.50 -9.91 9.96
N THR A 172 -7.34 -10.36 9.50
CA THR A 172 -6.04 -9.91 10.05
C THR A 172 -5.94 -8.38 10.02
N TRP A 173 -5.20 -7.82 10.97
CA TRP A 173 -4.97 -6.39 11.10
C TRP A 173 -3.63 -6.00 10.44
N ASN A 174 -3.65 -4.99 9.58
CA ASN A 174 -2.48 -4.47 8.84
C ASN A 174 -2.70 -3.00 8.41
N HIS A 175 -1.91 -2.52 7.44
CA HIS A 175 -2.00 -1.17 6.90
C HIS A 175 -3.37 -0.84 6.31
N ASP A 176 -4.14 -1.81 5.83
CA ASP A 176 -5.48 -1.56 5.30
C ASP A 176 -6.40 -1.02 6.40
N GLU A 177 -6.49 -1.74 7.53
CA GLU A 177 -7.33 -1.37 8.68
C GLU A 177 -6.81 -0.08 9.33
N PHE A 178 -5.50 0.05 9.52
CA PHE A 178 -4.93 1.28 10.08
C PHE A 178 -5.17 2.49 9.17
N GLY A 179 -4.92 2.35 7.86
CA GLY A 179 -5.18 3.38 6.85
C GLY A 179 -6.65 3.80 6.84
N PHE A 180 -7.56 2.82 6.88
CA PHE A 180 -9.00 3.08 7.05
C PHE A 180 -9.30 3.88 8.32
N GLN A 181 -8.77 3.48 9.48
CA GLN A 181 -9.00 4.18 10.75
C GLN A 181 -8.56 5.65 10.70
N LYS A 182 -7.44 5.94 10.02
CA LYS A 182 -6.90 7.31 9.91
C LYS A 182 -7.61 8.16 8.87
N LEU A 183 -8.01 7.56 7.76
CA LEU A 183 -8.49 8.31 6.60
C LEU A 183 -10.01 8.34 6.45
N ARG A 184 -10.77 7.39 7.01
CA ARG A 184 -12.23 7.26 6.79
C ARG A 184 -13.06 8.50 7.12
N ARG A 185 -12.61 9.34 8.05
CA ARG A 185 -13.33 10.56 8.43
C ARG A 185 -13.17 11.71 7.42
N TYR A 186 -12.19 11.60 6.52
CA TYR A 186 -11.86 12.60 5.52
C TYR A 186 -12.28 12.18 4.10
N LEU A 187 -12.52 10.88 3.90
CA LEU A 187 -12.78 10.31 2.59
C LEU A 187 -14.25 9.91 2.40
N PRO A 188 -14.74 9.93 1.15
CA PRO A 188 -15.98 9.23 0.80
C PRO A 188 -15.96 7.75 1.23
N PRO A 189 -17.12 7.16 1.59
CA PRO A 189 -17.20 5.77 2.06
C PRO A 189 -16.57 4.75 1.12
N ASP A 190 -16.78 4.88 -0.19
CA ASP A 190 -16.25 3.97 -1.21
C ASP A 190 -14.71 3.98 -1.29
N MET A 191 -14.09 5.15 -1.11
CA MET A 191 -12.63 5.28 -1.02
C MET A 191 -12.10 4.67 0.27
N ALA A 192 -12.72 4.98 1.41
CA ALA A 192 -12.31 4.43 2.69
C ALA A 192 -12.43 2.90 2.72
N TRP A 193 -13.51 2.36 2.15
CA TRP A 193 -13.73 0.93 1.96
C TRP A 193 -12.69 0.31 1.03
N ALA A 194 -12.35 0.96 -0.08
CA ALA A 194 -11.30 0.48 -0.97
C ALA A 194 -9.94 0.42 -0.26
N ILE A 195 -9.57 1.42 0.54
CA ILE A 195 -8.35 1.37 1.37
C ILE A 195 -8.40 0.19 2.35
N ARG A 196 -9.54 -0.02 3.02
CA ARG A 196 -9.68 -1.07 4.04
C ARG A 196 -9.55 -2.50 3.50
N TYR A 197 -9.80 -2.73 2.22
CA TYR A 197 -9.89 -4.08 1.67
C TYR A 197 -9.01 -4.30 0.42
N HIS A 198 -8.11 -3.38 0.08
CA HIS A 198 -7.29 -3.50 -1.14
C HIS A 198 -6.25 -4.61 -1.10
N SER A 199 -5.89 -5.13 0.08
CA SER A 199 -5.00 -6.30 0.19
C SER A 199 -5.75 -7.61 0.47
N LEU A 200 -7.09 -7.60 0.52
CA LEU A 200 -7.94 -8.77 0.76
C LEU A 200 -8.13 -9.60 -0.51
N SER A 201 -7.21 -10.53 -0.78
CA SER A 201 -7.20 -11.31 -2.03
C SER A 201 -8.51 -12.05 -2.36
N PRO A 202 -9.22 -12.71 -1.41
CA PRO A 202 -10.49 -13.38 -1.73
C PRO A 202 -11.56 -12.43 -2.26
N LEU A 203 -11.65 -11.20 -1.73
CA LEU A 203 -12.57 -10.18 -2.24
C LEU A 203 -12.25 -9.81 -3.68
N LEU A 204 -10.97 -9.58 -3.98
CA LEU A 204 -10.49 -9.17 -5.31
C LEU A 204 -10.71 -10.24 -6.39
N LYS A 205 -10.78 -11.51 -5.97
CA LYS A 205 -11.12 -12.66 -6.81
C LYS A 205 -12.64 -12.88 -6.94
N GLY A 206 -13.45 -12.11 -6.23
CA GLY A 206 -14.91 -12.22 -6.22
C GLY A 206 -15.48 -13.27 -5.28
N GLU A 207 -14.65 -13.91 -4.45
CA GLU A 207 -15.02 -15.03 -3.58
C GLU A 207 -15.90 -14.58 -2.39
N LEU A 208 -15.93 -13.27 -2.10
CA LEU A 208 -16.67 -12.70 -0.97
C LEU A 208 -17.91 -11.88 -1.39
N HIS A 209 -18.29 -11.87 -2.67
CA HIS A 209 -19.41 -11.04 -3.16
C HIS A 209 -20.75 -11.32 -2.46
N GLN A 210 -20.99 -12.56 -2.03
CA GLN A 210 -22.21 -12.95 -1.31
C GLN A 210 -22.36 -12.31 0.08
N PHE A 211 -21.27 -11.80 0.66
CA PHE A 211 -21.29 -11.11 1.95
C PHE A 211 -21.49 -9.60 1.80
N LEU A 212 -21.27 -9.04 0.60
CA LEU A 212 -21.34 -7.60 0.35
C LEU A 212 -22.77 -7.07 0.42
N THR A 213 -22.92 -5.84 0.90
CA THR A 213 -24.18 -5.11 0.75
C THR A 213 -24.40 -4.69 -0.71
N PRO A 214 -25.63 -4.33 -1.12
CA PRO A 214 -25.87 -3.73 -2.43
C PRO A 214 -25.02 -2.50 -2.69
N GLU A 215 -24.74 -1.70 -1.65
CA GLU A 215 -23.90 -0.50 -1.76
C GLU A 215 -22.44 -0.84 -1.99
N GLU A 216 -21.86 -1.77 -1.22
CA GLU A 216 -20.46 -2.21 -1.39
C GLU A 216 -20.21 -2.85 -2.77
N LEU A 217 -21.22 -3.55 -3.33
CA LEU A 217 -21.16 -4.04 -4.71
C LEU A 217 -20.96 -2.91 -5.72
N THR A 218 -21.53 -1.72 -5.47
CA THR A 218 -21.30 -0.54 -6.32
C THR A 218 -19.90 0.07 -6.13
N TRP A 219 -19.25 -0.15 -4.99
CA TRP A 219 -17.90 0.35 -4.69
C TRP A 219 -16.80 -0.55 -5.25
N PHE A 220 -17.07 -1.85 -5.38
CA PHE A 220 -16.11 -2.86 -5.83
C PHE A 220 -15.37 -2.51 -7.15
N PRO A 221 -15.98 -1.90 -8.18
CA PRO A 221 -15.26 -1.49 -9.39
C PRO A 221 -14.09 -0.54 -9.13
N LEU A 222 -14.20 0.39 -8.17
CA LEU A 222 -13.12 1.30 -7.79
C LEU A 222 -11.95 0.53 -7.15
N LEU A 223 -12.27 -0.39 -6.22
CA LEU A 223 -11.28 -1.26 -5.59
C LEU A 223 -10.56 -2.13 -6.62
N ARG A 224 -11.30 -2.75 -7.54
CA ARG A 224 -10.73 -3.59 -8.61
C ARG A 224 -9.84 -2.79 -9.54
N LEU A 225 -10.18 -1.53 -9.82
CA LEU A 225 -9.34 -0.62 -10.58
C LEU A 225 -8.03 -0.33 -9.84
N LEU A 226 -8.09 0.04 -8.56
CA LEU A 226 -6.90 0.23 -7.73
C LEU A 226 -6.01 -1.01 -7.75
N TRP A 227 -6.58 -2.17 -7.43
CA TRP A 227 -5.86 -3.44 -7.36
C TRP A 227 -5.11 -3.78 -8.64
N LYS A 228 -5.75 -3.59 -9.80
CA LYS A 228 -5.14 -3.78 -11.12
C LYS A 228 -3.81 -3.03 -11.22
N TYR A 229 -3.81 -1.73 -10.93
CA TYR A 229 -2.64 -0.87 -11.08
C TYR A 229 -1.63 -1.01 -9.94
N ASP A 230 -2.09 -1.20 -8.70
CA ASP A 230 -1.24 -1.57 -7.57
C ASP A 230 -0.36 -2.77 -7.95
N HIS A 231 -0.93 -3.84 -8.50
CA HIS A 231 -0.16 -5.05 -8.79
C HIS A 231 0.69 -4.94 -10.07
N MET A 232 0.15 -4.43 -11.17
CA MET A 232 0.86 -4.48 -12.46
C MET A 232 1.96 -3.43 -12.62
N SER A 233 1.83 -2.30 -11.92
CA SER A 233 2.76 -1.17 -12.05
C SER A 233 4.08 -1.37 -11.30
N LYS A 234 4.13 -2.37 -10.38
CA LYS A 234 5.29 -2.63 -9.52
C LYS A 234 6.56 -2.84 -10.32
N ARG A 235 7.56 -2.03 -9.99
CA ARG A 235 8.92 -2.08 -10.52
C ARG A 235 9.93 -1.79 -9.41
N SER A 236 10.84 -2.74 -9.20
CA SER A 236 11.98 -2.57 -8.30
C SER A 236 12.94 -1.49 -8.81
N MET A 237 13.51 -0.70 -7.90
CA MET A 237 14.51 0.33 -8.18
C MET A 237 14.08 1.37 -9.23
N TYR A 238 12.78 1.67 -9.29
CA TYR A 238 12.22 2.60 -10.26
C TYR A 238 11.31 3.63 -9.56
N THR A 239 11.48 4.89 -9.92
CA THR A 239 10.57 5.97 -9.55
C THR A 239 10.16 6.69 -10.84
N PRO A 240 8.87 6.78 -11.17
CA PRO A 240 8.44 7.52 -12.35
C PRO A 240 8.68 9.03 -12.16
N LEU A 241 8.97 9.71 -13.27
CA LEU A 241 8.94 11.17 -13.32
C LEU A 241 7.48 11.62 -13.36
N VAL A 242 7.11 12.53 -12.47
CA VAL A 242 5.74 13.08 -12.36
C VAL A 242 5.80 14.57 -12.11
N ASP A 243 4.74 15.28 -12.49
CA ASP A 243 4.52 16.66 -12.05
C ASP A 243 4.05 16.65 -10.58
N LEU A 244 4.93 17.10 -9.68
CA LEU A 244 4.63 17.12 -8.25
C LEU A 244 3.53 18.14 -7.88
N GLN A 245 3.34 19.18 -8.68
CA GLN A 245 2.27 20.15 -8.46
C GLN A 245 0.91 19.54 -8.83
N GLU A 246 0.85 18.77 -9.91
CA GLU A 246 -0.33 17.98 -10.25
C GLU A 246 -0.63 16.95 -9.16
N VAL A 247 0.37 16.18 -8.71
CA VAL A 247 0.21 15.19 -7.63
C VAL A 247 -0.33 15.84 -6.36
N ARG A 248 0.19 17.03 -6.00
CA ARG A 248 -0.29 17.79 -4.84
C ARG A 248 -1.75 18.22 -5.01
N THR A 249 -2.13 18.64 -6.21
CA THR A 249 -3.51 19.06 -6.54
C THR A 249 -4.48 17.88 -6.44
N ILE A 250 -4.11 16.72 -6.98
CA ILE A 250 -4.88 15.48 -6.86
C ILE A 250 -5.02 15.08 -5.39
N LEU A 251 -3.92 15.08 -4.63
CA LEU A 251 -3.95 14.73 -3.20
C LEU A 251 -4.92 15.63 -2.41
N SER A 252 -4.94 16.93 -2.70
CA SER A 252 -5.85 17.90 -2.05
C SER A 252 -7.30 17.80 -2.49
N THR A 253 -7.64 16.95 -3.48
CA THR A 253 -9.01 16.82 -3.98
C THR A 253 -9.93 16.15 -2.94
N PHE A 254 -9.42 15.17 -2.19
CA PHE A 254 -10.20 14.41 -1.21
C PHE A 254 -9.66 14.48 0.21
N LEU A 255 -8.40 14.82 0.40
CA LEU A 255 -7.84 15.03 1.74
C LEU A 255 -7.63 16.52 2.00
N PRO A 256 -7.93 17.01 3.22
CA PRO A 256 -7.57 18.36 3.59
C PRO A 256 -6.05 18.51 3.66
N GLU A 257 -5.56 19.75 3.67
CA GLU A 257 -4.12 20.03 3.73
C GLU A 257 -3.45 19.39 4.96
N LYS A 258 -4.19 19.32 6.07
CA LYS A 258 -3.73 18.71 7.31
C LYS A 258 -4.79 17.78 7.90
N ILE A 259 -4.34 16.67 8.45
CA ILE A 259 -5.20 15.70 9.15
C ILE A 259 -4.60 15.34 10.51
N CYS A 260 -5.47 14.86 11.39
CA CYS A 260 -5.05 14.18 12.61
C CYS A 260 -4.79 12.70 12.26
N PHE A 261 -3.50 12.35 12.22
CA PHE A 261 -3.00 11.02 11.88
C PHE A 261 -2.69 10.23 13.14
#